data_AF-N8Y6M6-F1
#
_entry.id   AF-N8Y6M6-F1
#
_cell.length_a   1.000
_cell.length_b   1.000
_cell.length_c   1.000
_cell.angle_alpha   90.00
_cell.angle_beta   90.00
_cell.angle_gamma   90.00
#
_symmetry.space_group_name_H-M   'P 1'
#
loop_
_entity.id
_entity.type
_entity.pdbx_description
1 polymer ?
#
loop_
_entity_poly.entity_id
_entity_poly.type
_entity_poly.pdbx_seq_one_letter_code
_entity_poly.pdbx_strand_id
1 'polypeptide(L)'
;MTRPKIRLQEWLNTEQKIKLQFIQYESNLLNPFGLLTSQTGHNGETHIIDRIQSNHLTERSMLNGMSIAISEVCFEKLKQKYRTFKNKQKDSFLIKKQYKLSKETVNSIKKIKEEFSFPREEHVIENIITGHINDKNIKQKIEKLRPKEIDLEAFKSIIDNNKKEIYNLDLKNKNLEYKIKHITHLLATSYLKNEYLESILLKNELTSEYSIPPEDEIKNKIFEINCSLNESL
;
A
#
# COMPACT_ATOMS: atom_id res chain seq x y z
N MET A 1 -40.61 -22.39 42.98
CA MET A 1 -39.83 -23.45 42.30
C MET A 1 -38.36 -23.07 42.35
N THR A 2 -37.54 -23.84 43.07
CA THR A 2 -36.09 -23.62 43.17
C THR A 2 -35.43 -23.97 41.82
N ARG A 3 -34.56 -23.09 41.33
CA ARG A 3 -33.82 -23.29 40.07
C ARG A 3 -33.03 -24.60 40.16
N PRO A 4 -33.05 -25.47 39.13
CA PRO A 4 -32.30 -26.72 39.15
C PRO A 4 -30.81 -26.45 39.34
N LYS A 5 -30.18 -27.23 40.23
CA LYS A 5 -28.77 -27.12 40.58
C LYS A 5 -27.93 -27.55 39.38
N ILE A 6 -27.22 -26.59 38.77
CA ILE A 6 -26.33 -26.84 37.63
C ILE A 6 -25.14 -27.66 38.11
N ARG A 7 -24.86 -28.79 37.47
CA ARG A 7 -23.69 -29.65 37.78
C ARG A 7 -22.40 -29.07 37.22
N LEU A 8 -21.25 -29.46 37.77
CA LEU A 8 -19.94 -28.99 37.29
C LEU A 8 -19.73 -29.25 35.78
N GLN A 9 -20.09 -30.43 35.27
CA GLN A 9 -19.96 -30.76 33.85
C GLN A 9 -20.83 -29.85 32.96
N GLU A 10 -22.10 -29.63 33.34
CA GLU A 10 -23.02 -28.75 32.62
C GLU A 10 -22.51 -27.32 32.59
N TRP A 11 -21.93 -26.86 33.71
CA TRP A 11 -21.29 -25.57 33.76
C TRP A 11 -20.08 -25.53 32.83
N LEU A 12 -19.15 -26.47 32.90
CA LEU A 12 -17.94 -26.48 32.07
C LEU A 12 -18.22 -26.59 30.57
N ASN A 13 -19.31 -27.24 30.17
CA ASN A 13 -19.72 -27.37 28.77
C ASN A 13 -20.11 -26.04 28.10
N THR A 14 -20.38 -24.99 28.88
CA THR A 14 -20.64 -23.65 28.33
C THR A 14 -19.38 -22.80 28.37
N GLU A 15 -19.05 -22.10 27.28
CA GLU A 15 -17.89 -21.20 27.22
C GLU A 15 -16.54 -21.91 27.51
N GLN A 16 -16.41 -23.16 27.04
CA GLN A 16 -15.31 -24.09 27.33
C GLN A 16 -13.91 -23.45 27.22
N LYS A 17 -13.65 -22.66 26.17
CA LYS A 17 -12.34 -22.01 25.94
C LYS A 17 -11.96 -21.03 27.06
N ILE A 18 -12.90 -20.18 27.48
CA ILE A 18 -12.66 -19.18 28.54
C ILE A 18 -12.61 -19.88 29.91
N LYS A 19 -13.44 -20.91 30.11
CA LYS A 19 -13.40 -21.71 31.34
C LYS A 19 -12.12 -22.50 31.48
N LEU A 20 -11.56 -23.04 30.40
CA LEU A 20 -10.25 -23.68 30.41
C LEU A 20 -9.16 -22.70 30.87
N GLN A 21 -9.11 -21.51 30.28
CA GLN A 21 -8.16 -20.45 30.67
C GLN A 21 -8.33 -20.04 32.13
N PHE A 22 -9.58 -19.90 32.58
CA PHE A 22 -9.89 -19.57 33.97
C PHE A 22 -9.48 -20.67 34.95
N ILE A 23 -9.74 -21.93 34.62
CA ILE A 23 -9.33 -23.09 35.43
C ILE A 23 -7.80 -23.16 35.52
N GLN A 24 -7.08 -22.98 34.40
CA GLN A 24 -5.62 -22.90 34.38
C GLN A 24 -5.09 -21.73 35.21
N TYR A 25 -5.75 -20.57 35.18
CA TYR A 25 -5.41 -19.41 35.99
C TYR A 25 -5.62 -19.65 37.49
N GLU A 26 -6.72 -20.31 37.88
CA GLU A 26 -7.00 -20.65 39.28
C GLU A 26 -6.14 -21.80 39.80
N SER A 27 -5.70 -22.72 38.94
CA SER A 27 -4.80 -23.83 39.29
C SER A 27 -3.32 -23.48 39.24
N ASN A 28 -2.96 -22.27 38.78
CA ASN A 28 -1.58 -21.83 38.68
C ASN A 28 -0.94 -21.70 40.07
N LEU A 29 0.23 -22.32 40.25
CA LEU A 29 1.04 -22.26 41.48
C LEU A 29 1.43 -20.82 41.85
N LEU A 30 1.62 -19.94 40.85
CA LEU A 30 1.97 -18.53 41.06
C LEU A 30 0.78 -17.65 41.47
N ASN A 31 -0.45 -18.16 41.45
CA ASN A 31 -1.62 -17.43 41.91
C ASN A 31 -1.92 -17.84 43.36
N PRO A 32 -1.44 -17.14 44.40
CA PRO A 32 -1.57 -17.56 45.80
C PRO A 32 -3.03 -17.62 46.28
N PHE A 33 -3.93 -16.87 45.64
CA PHE A 33 -5.35 -16.83 45.96
C PHE A 33 -6.19 -17.79 45.12
N GLY A 34 -5.57 -18.63 44.28
CA GLY A 34 -6.24 -19.64 43.47
C GLY A 34 -7.02 -20.63 44.32
N LEU A 35 -8.24 -20.98 43.88
CA LEU A 35 -9.07 -21.99 44.57
C LEU A 35 -8.67 -23.43 44.24
N LEU A 36 -7.94 -23.61 43.13
CA LEU A 36 -7.59 -24.90 42.58
C LEU A 36 -6.08 -25.17 42.67
N THR A 37 -5.73 -26.44 42.61
CA THR A 37 -4.34 -26.89 42.43
C THR A 37 -4.31 -28.05 41.45
N SER A 38 -3.24 -28.15 40.66
CA SER A 38 -3.01 -29.25 39.73
C SER A 38 -2.05 -30.27 40.34
N GLN A 39 -2.40 -31.55 40.24
CA GLN A 39 -1.57 -32.69 40.59
C GLN A 39 -1.41 -33.57 39.35
N THR A 40 -0.20 -34.03 39.10
CA THR A 40 0.07 -34.99 38.03
C THR A 40 -0.15 -36.40 38.59
N GLY A 41 -1.10 -37.14 38.00
CA GLY A 41 -1.33 -38.54 38.34
C GLY A 41 -0.21 -39.44 37.84
N HIS A 42 -0.15 -40.67 38.35
CA HIS A 42 0.89 -41.65 37.98
C HIS A 42 0.95 -41.98 36.48
N ASN A 43 -0.14 -41.74 35.74
CA ASN A 43 -0.24 -42.00 34.30
C ASN A 43 0.04 -40.75 33.45
N GLY A 44 0.51 -39.64 34.05
CA GLY A 44 0.73 -38.36 33.36
C GLY A 44 -0.54 -37.51 33.19
N GLU A 45 -1.69 -37.97 33.70
CA GLU A 45 -2.94 -37.21 33.67
C GLU A 45 -2.91 -36.02 34.63
N THR A 46 -3.49 -34.89 34.23
CA THR A 46 -3.62 -33.72 35.11
C THR A 46 -4.92 -33.81 35.90
N HIS A 47 -4.80 -33.95 37.22
CA HIS A 47 -5.92 -33.86 38.15
C HIS A 47 -5.97 -32.49 38.78
N ILE A 48 -7.14 -31.86 38.76
CA ILE A 48 -7.39 -30.55 39.36
C ILE A 48 -8.32 -30.76 40.54
N ILE A 49 -7.88 -30.29 41.71
CA ILE A 49 -8.61 -30.44 42.96
C ILE A 49 -8.66 -29.14 43.74
N ASP A 50 -9.45 -29.13 44.81
CA ASP A 50 -9.45 -28.04 45.78
C ASP A 50 -8.05 -27.81 46.34
N ARG A 51 -7.60 -26.56 46.33
CA ARG A 51 -6.32 -26.20 46.94
C ARG A 51 -6.34 -26.40 48.47
N ILE A 52 -7.49 -26.18 49.09
CA ILE A 52 -7.73 -26.42 50.52
C ILE A 52 -8.53 -27.72 50.63
N GLN A 53 -7.87 -28.82 50.96
CA GLN A 53 -8.45 -30.17 51.02
C GLN A 53 -9.25 -30.41 52.32
N SER A 54 -10.02 -29.44 52.79
CA SER A 54 -10.81 -29.59 54.03
C SER A 54 -12.15 -30.29 53.81
N ASN A 55 -12.60 -30.43 52.56
CA ASN A 55 -13.95 -30.86 52.21
C ASN A 55 -13.93 -32.11 51.33
N HIS A 56 -14.99 -32.92 51.40
CA HIS A 56 -15.18 -34.04 50.49
C HIS A 56 -15.37 -33.56 49.04
N LEU A 57 -14.67 -34.22 48.11
CA LEU A 57 -14.76 -33.93 46.68
C LEU A 57 -16.03 -34.57 46.11
N THR A 58 -17.07 -33.76 45.96
CA THR A 58 -18.41 -34.20 45.55
C THR A 58 -18.70 -33.98 44.07
N GLU A 59 -18.09 -32.97 43.45
CA GLU A 59 -18.27 -32.64 42.04
C GLU A 59 -17.11 -33.20 41.22
N ARG A 60 -17.41 -33.96 40.16
CA ARG A 60 -16.41 -34.55 39.26
C ARG A 60 -16.76 -34.26 37.82
N SER A 61 -15.75 -33.94 37.01
CA SER A 61 -15.93 -33.54 35.62
C SER A 61 -14.64 -33.72 34.81
N MET A 62 -14.77 -33.69 33.50
CA MET A 62 -13.65 -33.70 32.54
C MET A 62 -13.68 -32.45 31.66
N LEU A 63 -12.53 -31.81 31.50
CA LEU A 63 -12.35 -30.67 30.60
C LEU A 63 -11.00 -30.77 29.88
N ASN A 64 -11.01 -30.96 28.55
CA ASN A 64 -9.80 -31.09 27.72
C ASN A 64 -8.74 -32.07 28.30
N GLY A 65 -9.16 -33.26 28.75
CA GLY A 65 -8.26 -34.25 29.31
C GLY A 65 -7.77 -33.96 30.73
N MET A 66 -8.25 -32.87 31.37
CA MET A 66 -8.05 -32.61 32.79
C MET A 66 -9.22 -33.18 33.58
N SER A 67 -8.90 -34.03 34.55
CA SER A 67 -9.89 -34.55 35.50
C SER A 67 -10.05 -33.54 36.64
N ILE A 68 -11.26 -33.01 36.83
CA ILE A 68 -11.55 -31.99 37.84
C ILE A 68 -12.43 -32.64 38.91
N ALA A 69 -11.93 -32.67 40.15
CA ALA A 69 -12.65 -33.17 41.31
C ALA A 69 -12.61 -32.12 42.43
N ILE A 70 -13.73 -31.45 42.70
CA ILE A 70 -13.81 -30.32 43.63
C ILE A 70 -14.97 -30.47 44.61
N SER A 71 -14.91 -29.81 45.76
CA SER A 71 -16.07 -29.75 46.66
C SER A 71 -17.15 -28.81 46.12
N GLU A 72 -18.39 -29.04 46.52
CA GLU A 72 -19.51 -28.15 46.16
C GLU A 72 -19.27 -26.69 46.59
N VAL A 73 -18.67 -26.49 47.77
CA VAL A 73 -18.34 -25.16 48.29
C VAL A 73 -17.31 -24.47 47.40
N CYS A 74 -16.30 -25.22 46.93
CA CYS A 74 -15.32 -24.71 45.99
C CYS A 74 -16.00 -24.34 44.66
N PHE A 75 -16.89 -25.18 44.15
CA PHE A 75 -17.61 -24.94 42.90
C PHE A 75 -18.46 -23.65 42.94
N GLU A 76 -19.16 -23.35 44.04
CA GLU A 76 -19.92 -22.10 44.17
C GLU A 76 -19.00 -20.86 44.15
N LYS A 77 -17.87 -20.91 44.88
CA LYS A 77 -16.88 -19.83 44.88
C LYS A 77 -16.24 -19.66 43.49
N LEU A 78 -16.02 -20.76 42.80
CA LEU A 78 -15.43 -20.79 41.46
C LEU A 78 -16.34 -20.11 40.43
N LYS A 79 -17.65 -20.36 40.50
CA LYS A 79 -18.66 -19.68 39.66
C LYS A 79 -18.65 -18.17 39.89
N GLN A 80 -18.50 -17.71 41.13
CA GLN A 80 -18.41 -16.28 41.45
C GLN A 80 -17.16 -15.64 40.84
N LYS A 81 -15.98 -16.25 41.07
CA LYS A 81 -14.71 -15.77 40.50
C LYS A 81 -14.69 -15.76 38.98
N TYR A 82 -15.31 -16.75 38.33
CA TYR A 82 -15.41 -16.80 36.87
C TYR A 82 -16.11 -15.57 36.29
N ARG A 83 -17.19 -15.10 36.94
CA ARG A 83 -17.91 -13.88 36.50
C ARG A 83 -16.98 -12.66 36.53
N THR A 84 -16.17 -12.54 37.57
CA THR A 84 -15.20 -11.45 37.71
C THR A 84 -14.07 -11.55 36.68
N PHE A 85 -13.54 -12.77 36.46
CA PHE A 85 -12.52 -13.04 35.45
C PHE A 85 -12.99 -12.68 34.03
N LYS A 86 -14.20 -13.11 33.68
CA LYS A 86 -14.83 -12.83 32.39
C LYS A 86 -15.05 -11.33 32.16
N ASN A 87 -15.46 -10.59 33.18
CA ASN A 87 -15.64 -9.14 33.07
C ASN A 87 -14.30 -8.42 32.87
N LYS A 88 -13.25 -8.82 33.60
CA LYS A 88 -11.90 -8.25 33.41
C LYS A 88 -11.32 -8.48 32.01
N GLN A 89 -11.63 -9.62 31.38
CA GLN A 89 -11.17 -9.92 30.01
C GLN A 89 -11.91 -9.08 28.94
N LYS A 90 -13.15 -8.67 29.20
CA LYS A 90 -13.86 -7.72 28.33
C LYS A 90 -13.29 -6.29 28.42
N ASP A 91 -12.83 -5.90 29.61
CA ASP A 91 -12.36 -4.55 29.88
C ASP A 91 -10.86 -4.33 29.57
N SER A 92 -10.11 -5.38 29.21
CA SER A 92 -8.64 -5.30 29.04
C SER A 92 -8.18 -4.40 27.88
N PHE A 93 -9.04 -4.13 26.91
CA PHE A 93 -8.75 -3.23 25.78
C PHE A 93 -9.19 -1.77 26.04
N LEU A 94 -9.89 -1.51 27.15
CA LEU A 94 -10.41 -0.19 27.48
C LEU A 94 -9.39 0.59 28.30
N ILE A 95 -8.73 1.56 27.67
CA ILE A 95 -7.86 2.51 28.36
C ILE A 95 -8.73 3.54 29.07
N LYS A 96 -8.97 3.36 30.37
CA LYS A 96 -9.71 4.34 31.18
C LYS A 96 -8.83 5.58 31.42
N LYS A 97 -9.03 6.63 30.62
CA LYS A 97 -8.37 7.94 30.79
C LYS A 97 -9.36 8.94 31.39
N GLN A 98 -8.95 9.60 32.48
CA GLN A 98 -9.65 10.76 33.01
C GLN A 98 -9.02 12.01 32.39
N TYR A 99 -9.81 12.79 31.67
CA TYR A 99 -9.37 14.05 31.06
C TYR A 99 -9.85 15.22 31.91
N LYS A 100 -8.96 16.18 32.18
CA LYS A 100 -9.35 17.45 32.79
C LYS A 100 -9.62 18.46 31.70
N LEU A 101 -10.89 18.63 31.36
CA LEU A 101 -11.35 19.61 30.36
C LEU A 101 -11.80 20.90 31.05
N SER A 102 -11.72 22.02 30.34
CA SER A 102 -12.24 23.30 30.84
C SER A 102 -13.77 23.26 30.92
N LYS A 103 -14.35 24.12 31.76
CA LYS A 103 -15.82 24.22 31.93
C LYS A 103 -16.51 24.57 30.61
N GLU A 104 -15.90 25.41 29.80
CA GLU A 104 -16.41 25.78 28.47
C GLU A 104 -16.41 24.59 27.51
N THR A 105 -15.31 23.82 27.45
CA THR A 105 -15.23 22.64 26.59
C THR A 105 -16.27 21.58 26.98
N VAL A 106 -16.46 21.34 28.28
CA VAL A 106 -17.50 20.42 28.76
C VAL A 106 -18.90 20.89 28.37
N ASN A 107 -19.20 22.18 28.50
CA ASN A 107 -20.49 22.73 28.09
C ASN A 107 -20.71 22.58 26.57
N SER A 108 -19.69 22.79 25.76
CA SER A 108 -19.76 22.57 24.31
C SER A 108 -19.99 21.11 23.96
N ILE A 109 -19.31 20.17 24.62
CA ILE A 109 -19.52 18.73 24.41
C ILE A 109 -20.97 18.34 24.75
N LYS A 110 -21.53 18.87 25.84
CA LYS A 110 -22.93 18.64 26.21
C LYS A 110 -23.91 19.14 25.16
N LYS A 111 -23.71 20.37 24.67
CA LYS A 111 -24.54 20.93 23.58
C LYS A 111 -24.50 20.06 22.34
N ILE A 112 -23.31 19.66 21.88
CA ILE A 112 -23.13 18.81 20.70
C ILE A 112 -23.74 17.42 20.94
N LYS A 113 -23.61 16.87 22.15
CA LYS A 113 -24.25 15.60 22.51
C LYS A 113 -25.77 15.68 22.32
N GLU A 114 -26.40 16.74 22.80
CA GLU A 114 -27.84 16.96 22.69
C GLU A 114 -28.26 17.22 21.24
N GLU A 115 -27.55 18.10 20.54
CA GLU A 115 -27.83 18.48 19.15
C GLU A 115 -27.76 17.29 18.19
N PHE A 116 -26.77 16.41 18.36
CA PHE A 116 -26.57 15.23 17.51
C PHE A 116 -27.07 13.93 18.14
N SER A 117 -27.80 14.02 19.26
CA SER A 117 -28.39 12.87 19.96
C SER A 117 -27.40 11.74 20.28
N PHE A 118 -26.17 12.10 20.67
CA PHE A 118 -25.17 11.10 21.06
C PHE A 118 -25.52 10.46 22.41
N PRO A 119 -25.35 9.13 22.56
CA PRO A 119 -25.72 8.42 23.78
C PRO A 119 -24.83 8.84 24.97
N ARG A 120 -23.55 9.15 24.72
CA ARG A 120 -22.60 9.59 25.75
C ARG A 120 -21.64 10.65 25.24
N GLU A 121 -21.09 11.45 26.16
CA GLU A 121 -20.13 12.52 25.85
C GLU A 121 -18.85 11.96 25.21
N GLU A 122 -18.45 10.73 25.55
CA GLU A 122 -17.28 10.08 24.95
C GLU A 122 -17.40 9.90 23.43
N HIS A 123 -18.62 9.70 22.92
CA HIS A 123 -18.86 9.52 21.47
C HIS A 123 -18.67 10.85 20.72
N VAL A 124 -19.02 11.97 21.36
CA VAL A 124 -18.75 13.31 20.82
C VAL A 124 -17.25 13.54 20.71
N ILE A 125 -16.51 13.22 21.79
CA ILE A 125 -15.05 13.37 21.84
C ILE A 125 -14.38 12.48 20.79
N GLU A 126 -14.79 11.22 20.68
CA GLU A 126 -14.27 10.27 19.69
C GLU A 126 -14.51 10.76 18.26
N ASN A 127 -15.70 11.28 17.95
CA ASN A 127 -16.00 11.82 16.63
C ASN A 127 -15.17 13.07 16.30
N ILE A 128 -14.99 13.99 17.25
CA ILE A 128 -14.17 15.20 17.04
C ILE A 128 -12.70 14.80 16.80
N ILE A 129 -12.16 13.89 17.59
CA ILE A 129 -10.77 13.41 17.43
C ILE A 129 -10.60 12.68 16.10
N THR A 130 -11.55 11.81 15.75
CA THR A 130 -11.53 11.06 14.48
C THR A 130 -11.58 12.01 13.29
N GLY A 131 -12.45 13.02 13.33
CA GLY A 131 -12.50 14.08 12.33
C GLY A 131 -11.17 14.82 12.21
N HIS A 132 -10.57 15.24 13.32
CA HIS A 132 -9.29 15.94 13.33
C HIS A 132 -8.13 15.09 12.78
N ILE A 133 -8.07 13.80 13.13
CA ILE A 133 -7.06 12.87 12.60
C ILE A 133 -7.22 12.68 11.09
N ASN A 134 -8.47 12.52 10.63
CA ASN A 134 -8.77 12.37 9.21
C ASN A 134 -8.36 13.62 8.42
N ASP A 135 -8.70 14.82 8.89
CA ASP A 135 -8.31 16.07 8.25
C ASP A 135 -6.79 16.24 8.19
N LYS A 136 -6.08 15.90 9.27
CA LYS A 136 -4.61 15.94 9.30
C LYS A 136 -4.00 14.98 8.28
N ASN A 137 -4.53 13.76 8.18
CA ASN A 137 -4.09 12.77 7.20
C ASN A 137 -4.35 13.22 5.75
N ILE A 138 -5.51 13.85 5.49
CA ILE A 138 -5.85 14.40 4.17
C ILE A 138 -4.89 15.53 3.80
N LYS A 139 -4.64 16.48 4.71
CA LYS A 139 -3.70 17.59 4.49
C LYS A 139 -2.29 17.09 4.18
N GLN A 140 -1.79 16.11 4.92
CA GLN A 140 -0.48 15.51 4.65
C GLN A 140 -0.40 14.79 3.29
N LYS A 141 -1.49 14.13 2.86
CA LYS A 141 -1.56 13.51 1.53
C LYS A 141 -1.54 14.58 0.44
N ILE A 142 -2.28 15.68 0.60
CA ILE A 142 -2.30 16.79 -0.35
C ILE A 142 -0.91 17.43 -0.48
N GLU A 143 -0.22 17.69 0.64
CA GLU A 143 1.15 18.23 0.62
C GLU A 143 2.14 17.32 -0.12
N LYS A 144 2.02 16.00 0.04
CA LYS A 144 2.86 15.03 -0.70
C LYS A 144 2.53 14.95 -2.19
N LEU A 145 1.32 15.34 -2.62
CA LEU A 145 0.88 15.28 -4.00
C LEU A 145 1.24 16.54 -4.79
N ARG A 146 1.25 17.73 -4.16
CA ARG A 146 1.61 19.00 -4.81
C ARG A 146 2.93 18.96 -5.61
N PRO A 147 4.07 18.48 -5.09
CA PRO A 147 5.31 18.46 -5.88
C PRO A 147 5.20 17.53 -7.09
N LYS A 148 4.50 16.39 -6.96
CA LYS A 148 4.30 15.44 -8.07
C LYS A 148 3.47 16.03 -9.21
N GLU A 149 2.54 16.92 -8.89
CA GLU A 149 1.71 17.61 -9.88
C GLU A 149 2.56 18.61 -10.70
N ILE A 150 3.42 19.37 -10.02
CA ILE A 150 4.39 20.29 -10.66
C ILE A 150 5.35 19.51 -11.56
N ASP A 151 5.92 18.40 -11.06
CA ASP A 151 6.82 17.55 -11.84
C ASP A 151 6.12 16.98 -13.08
N LEU A 152 4.86 16.58 -12.95
CA LEU A 152 4.07 16.05 -14.07
C LEU A 152 3.84 17.10 -15.17
N GLU A 153 3.55 18.34 -14.79
CA GLU A 153 3.36 19.44 -15.73
C GLU A 153 4.67 19.79 -16.45
N ALA A 154 5.80 19.81 -15.73
CA ALA A 154 7.11 19.98 -16.32
C ALA A 154 7.44 18.85 -17.32
N PHE A 155 7.20 17.58 -16.94
CA PHE A 155 7.43 16.45 -17.85
C PHE A 155 6.54 16.50 -19.08
N LYS A 156 5.27 16.90 -18.97
CA LYS A 156 4.38 17.11 -20.13
C LYS A 156 4.96 18.16 -21.08
N SER A 157 5.40 19.30 -20.55
CA SER A 157 6.02 20.37 -21.36
C SER A 157 7.26 19.88 -22.12
N ILE A 158 8.13 19.11 -21.45
CA ILE A 158 9.32 18.51 -22.08
C ILE A 158 8.93 17.53 -23.19
N ILE A 159 7.96 16.65 -22.93
CA ILE A 159 7.48 15.67 -23.91
C ILE A 159 6.92 16.38 -25.15
N ASP A 160 6.13 17.44 -24.97
CA ASP A 160 5.54 18.17 -26.09
C ASP A 160 6.57 18.95 -26.91
N ASN A 161 7.61 19.49 -26.27
CA ASN A 161 8.74 20.09 -26.98
C ASN A 161 9.53 19.05 -27.79
N ASN A 162 9.83 17.89 -27.19
CA ASN A 162 10.53 16.82 -27.88
C ASN A 162 9.74 16.29 -29.08
N LYS A 163 8.40 16.18 -28.97
CA LYS A 163 7.54 15.80 -30.10
C LYS A 163 7.63 16.79 -31.26
N LYS A 164 7.63 18.11 -30.96
CA LYS A 164 7.79 19.14 -31.99
C LYS A 164 9.16 19.05 -32.67
N GLU A 165 10.21 18.81 -31.90
CA GLU A 165 11.56 18.64 -32.45
C GLU A 165 11.66 17.42 -33.35
N ILE A 166 11.12 16.28 -32.94
CA ILE A 166 11.04 15.06 -33.76
C ILE A 166 10.30 15.35 -35.07
N TYR A 167 9.16 16.03 -35.02
CA TYR A 167 8.40 16.40 -36.22
C TYR A 167 9.22 17.27 -37.19
N ASN A 168 9.93 18.27 -36.66
CA ASN A 168 10.78 19.14 -37.46
C ASN A 168 11.96 18.39 -38.09
N LEU A 169 12.57 17.45 -37.35
CA LEU A 169 13.65 16.60 -37.85
C LEU A 169 13.15 15.65 -38.94
N ASP A 170 11.97 15.07 -38.79
CA ASP A 170 11.36 14.20 -39.81
C ASP A 170 11.10 14.96 -41.11
N LEU A 171 10.60 16.21 -41.02
CA LEU A 171 10.42 17.08 -42.18
C LEU A 171 11.74 17.40 -42.88
N LYS A 172 12.79 17.71 -42.10
CA LYS A 172 14.14 17.94 -42.64
C LYS A 172 14.69 16.70 -43.33
N ASN A 173 14.54 15.53 -42.73
CA ASN A 173 14.99 14.26 -43.32
C ASN A 173 14.29 13.98 -44.66
N LYS A 174 12.97 14.15 -44.73
CA LYS A 174 12.21 13.99 -45.98
C LYS A 174 12.70 14.95 -47.08
N ASN A 175 13.00 16.20 -46.73
CA ASN A 175 13.54 17.16 -47.68
C ASN A 175 14.95 16.74 -48.16
N LEU A 176 15.82 16.31 -47.25
CA LEU A 176 17.15 15.82 -47.60
C LEU A 176 17.08 14.56 -48.50
N GLU A 177 16.19 13.62 -48.21
CA GLU A 177 15.96 12.45 -49.06
C GLU A 177 15.51 12.86 -50.47
N TYR A 178 14.62 13.85 -50.58
CA TYR A 178 14.20 14.39 -51.88
C TYR A 178 15.38 15.00 -52.63
N LYS A 179 16.19 15.84 -51.97
CA LYS A 179 17.39 16.45 -52.56
C LYS A 179 18.39 15.41 -53.04
N ILE A 180 18.66 14.37 -52.25
CA ILE A 180 19.56 13.27 -52.62
C ILE A 180 19.04 12.55 -53.87
N LYS A 181 17.74 12.22 -53.93
CA LYS A 181 17.14 11.58 -55.11
C LYS A 181 17.28 12.47 -56.35
N HIS A 182 17.03 13.77 -56.21
CA HIS A 182 17.15 14.71 -57.31
C HIS A 182 18.59 14.82 -57.83
N ILE A 183 19.57 14.98 -56.94
CA ILE A 183 21.00 15.02 -57.30
C ILE A 183 21.43 13.71 -57.96
N THR A 184 20.99 12.56 -57.43
CA THR A 184 21.29 11.24 -58.01
C THR A 184 20.76 11.14 -59.45
N HIS A 185 19.56 11.63 -59.71
CA HIS A 185 18.98 11.66 -61.06
C HIS A 185 19.75 12.57 -62.02
N LEU A 186 20.12 13.77 -61.58
CA LEU A 186 20.92 14.70 -62.38
C LEU A 186 22.30 14.13 -62.70
N LEU A 187 22.93 13.50 -61.71
CA LEU A 187 24.24 12.87 -61.87
C LEU A 187 24.17 11.73 -62.89
N ALA A 188 23.19 10.83 -62.77
CA ALA A 188 22.99 9.74 -63.73
C ALA A 188 22.75 10.27 -65.16
N THR A 189 21.94 11.34 -65.30
CA THR A 189 21.70 12.00 -66.59
C THR A 189 22.98 12.58 -67.18
N SER A 190 23.83 13.19 -66.34
CA SER A 190 25.12 13.74 -66.77
C SER A 190 26.08 12.64 -67.23
N TYR A 191 26.16 11.53 -66.50
CA TYR A 191 26.98 10.37 -66.89
C TYR A 191 26.56 9.82 -68.25
N LEU A 192 25.26 9.58 -68.46
CA LEU A 192 24.75 9.08 -69.75
C LEU A 192 25.04 10.03 -70.91
N LYS A 193 24.93 11.35 -70.68
CA LYS A 193 25.30 12.35 -71.70
C LYS A 193 26.79 12.33 -72.01
N ASN A 194 27.64 12.20 -71.00
CA ASN A 194 29.09 12.12 -71.19
C ASN A 194 29.47 10.85 -71.94
N GLU A 195 28.95 9.68 -71.53
CA GLU A 195 29.17 8.40 -72.22
C GLU A 195 28.75 8.48 -73.70
N TYR A 196 27.61 9.11 -73.99
CA TYR A 196 27.15 9.33 -75.36
C TYR A 196 28.13 10.21 -76.15
N LEU A 197 28.60 11.32 -75.59
CA LEU A 197 29.57 12.20 -76.24
C LEU A 197 30.92 11.51 -76.46
N GLU A 198 31.43 10.78 -75.47
CA GLU A 198 32.64 9.98 -75.58
C GLU A 198 32.52 8.95 -76.72
N SER A 199 31.36 8.28 -76.84
CA SER A 199 31.11 7.34 -77.94
C SER A 199 31.13 8.02 -79.32
N ILE A 200 30.62 9.25 -79.42
CA ILE A 200 30.67 10.05 -80.67
C ILE A 200 32.10 10.45 -80.99
N LEU A 201 32.86 10.95 -80.02
CA LEU A 201 34.24 11.37 -80.23
C LEU A 201 35.10 10.20 -80.71
N LEU A 202 34.96 9.04 -80.06
CA LEU A 202 35.64 7.80 -80.45
C LEU A 202 35.27 7.38 -81.89
N LYS A 203 33.98 7.45 -82.25
CA LYS A 203 33.50 7.10 -83.60
C LYS A 203 34.09 7.99 -84.70
N ASN A 204 34.42 9.24 -84.37
CA ASN A 204 34.99 10.21 -85.31
C ASN A 204 36.53 10.28 -85.23
N GLU A 205 37.19 9.36 -84.51
CA GLU A 205 38.64 9.34 -84.29
C GLU A 205 39.20 10.65 -83.70
N LEU A 206 38.34 11.41 -82.99
CA LEU A 206 38.74 12.65 -82.33
C LEU A 206 39.29 12.34 -80.95
N THR A 207 40.56 12.64 -80.72
CA THR A 207 41.15 12.59 -79.38
C THR A 207 40.80 13.85 -78.62
N SER A 208 40.19 13.67 -77.46
CA SER A 208 39.96 14.77 -76.54
C SER A 208 41.11 14.86 -75.53
N GLU A 209 42.00 15.83 -75.72
CA GLU A 209 42.93 16.25 -74.67
C GLU A 209 42.19 17.19 -73.72
N TYR A 210 41.33 16.65 -72.85
CA TYR A 210 40.80 17.44 -71.74
C TYR A 210 41.92 17.65 -70.71
N SER A 211 42.31 18.91 -70.50
CA SER A 211 42.97 19.29 -69.26
C SER A 211 41.96 19.16 -68.13
N ILE A 212 42.37 18.59 -66.99
CA ILE A 212 41.58 18.62 -65.76
C ILE A 212 41.27 20.09 -65.45
N PRO A 213 39.99 20.48 -65.32
CA PRO A 213 39.64 21.86 -64.99
C PRO A 213 40.30 22.28 -63.68
N PRO A 214 40.84 23.50 -63.57
CA PRO A 214 41.43 23.97 -62.33
C PRO A 214 40.37 24.04 -61.21
N GLU A 215 40.80 23.75 -59.99
CA GLU A 215 39.93 23.69 -58.80
C GLU A 215 39.11 24.96 -58.57
N ASP A 216 39.64 26.13 -58.94
CA ASP A 216 38.95 27.42 -58.80
C ASP A 216 37.75 27.55 -59.76
N GLU A 217 37.83 26.99 -60.96
CA GLU A 217 36.69 26.93 -61.89
C GLU A 217 35.60 26.00 -61.36
N ILE A 218 35.99 24.86 -60.78
CA ILE A 218 35.05 23.93 -60.15
C ILE A 218 34.32 24.60 -59.00
N LYS A 219 35.03 25.32 -58.12
CA LYS A 219 34.44 26.07 -57.01
C LYS A 219 33.47 27.16 -57.48
N ASN A 220 33.83 27.92 -58.51
CA ASN A 220 32.95 28.92 -59.10
C ASN A 220 31.67 28.28 -59.65
N LYS A 221 31.79 27.13 -60.32
CA LYS A 221 30.63 26.42 -60.84
C LYS A 221 29.73 25.87 -59.73
N ILE A 222 30.31 25.34 -58.66
CA ILE A 222 29.57 24.91 -57.46
C ILE A 222 28.81 26.11 -56.86
N PHE A 223 29.44 27.29 -56.78
CA PHE A 223 28.81 28.50 -56.29
C PHE A 223 27.61 28.92 -57.15
N GLU A 224 27.76 28.99 -58.48
CA GLU A 224 26.67 29.30 -59.41
C GLU A 224 25.49 28.32 -59.25
N ILE A 225 25.78 27.02 -59.19
CA ILE A 225 24.76 25.98 -59.01
C ILE A 225 24.01 26.18 -57.69
N ASN A 226 24.73 26.46 -56.60
CA ASN A 226 24.12 26.71 -55.29
C ASN A 226 23.24 27.96 -55.28
N CYS A 227 23.64 29.04 -55.97
CA CYS A 227 22.81 30.23 -56.14
C CYS A 227 21.51 29.91 -56.87
N SER A 228 21.59 29.21 -58.01
CA SER A 228 20.39 28.83 -58.78
C SER A 228 19.46 27.87 -58.02
N LEU A 229 20.01 26.96 -57.22
CA LEU A 229 19.22 26.03 -56.38
C LEU A 229 18.52 26.73 -55.20
N ASN A 230 19.05 27.85 -54.72
CA ASN A 230 18.43 28.64 -53.64
C ASN A 230 17.33 29.58 -54.14
N GLU A 231 17.35 29.99 -55.42
CA GLU A 231 16.31 30.84 -56.03
C GLU A 231 15.07 30.04 -56.50
N SER A 232 15.18 28.72 -56.58
CA SER A 232 14.14 27.81 -57.09
C SER A 232 13.42 26.99 -55.99
N LEU A 233 13.69 27.29 -54.71
CA LEU A 233 13.03 26.75 -53.50
C LEU A 233 12.20 27.83 -52.80
#